data_AF-A0A432U428-F1
#
_entry.id   AF-A0A432U428-F1
#
_cell.length_a   1.000
_cell.length_b   1.000
_cell.length_c   1.000
_cell.angle_alpha   90.00
_cell.angle_beta   90.00
_cell.angle_gamma   90.00
#
_symmetry.space_group_name_H-M   'P 1'
#
loop_
_entity.id
_entity.type
_entity.pdbx_description
1 polymer ?
#
loop_
_entity_poly.entity_id
_entity_poly.type
_entity_poly.pdbx_seq_one_letter_code
_entity_poly.pdbx_strand_id
1 'polypeptide(L)'
;IKFAVWLHNESVDTIEQLCQHIKCPKEYTQLATLTSQWRVIADQLEQQDAEGVLAFFNRTDALRRKERFEQLLAIFVLLGIEVEPIKQLRDQLGSIDIASLDKSNIAKAIQDKKLSIIALFYNSTK
;
A
#
# COMPACT_ATOMS: atom_id res chain seq x y z
N ILE A 1 15.31 -4.74 -1.57
CA ILE A 1 14.50 -5.51 -2.55
C ILE A 1 14.69 -7.02 -2.39
N LYS A 2 15.82 -7.64 -2.78
CA LYS A 2 16.00 -9.11 -2.71
C LYS A 2 15.69 -9.72 -1.33
N PHE A 3 16.10 -9.06 -0.25
CA PHE A 3 15.82 -9.50 1.12
C PHE A 3 14.31 -9.59 1.43
N ALA A 4 13.54 -8.59 1.00
CA ALA A 4 12.08 -8.58 1.19
C ALA A 4 11.37 -9.62 0.29
N VAL A 5 11.86 -9.81 -0.94
CA VAL A 5 11.37 -10.89 -1.83
C VAL A 5 11.63 -12.25 -1.20
N TRP A 6 12.80 -12.49 -0.62
CA TRP A 6 13.12 -13.76 0.03
C TRP A 6 12.18 -14.08 1.20
N LEU A 7 11.82 -13.07 1.99
CA LEU A 7 11.01 -13.23 3.20
C LEU A 7 9.50 -13.04 2.98
N HIS A 8 9.02 -12.88 1.74
CA HIS A 8 7.64 -12.46 1.46
C HIS A 8 6.56 -13.38 2.06
N ASN A 9 6.84 -14.67 2.23
CA ASN A 9 5.91 -15.65 2.80
C ASN A 9 6.09 -15.89 4.30
N GLU A 10 7.07 -15.27 4.92
CA GLU A 10 7.26 -15.34 6.37
C GLU A 10 6.30 -14.40 7.11
N SER A 11 5.97 -14.73 8.36
CA SER A 11 5.16 -13.84 9.19
C SER A 11 5.94 -12.57 9.56
N VAL A 12 5.23 -11.47 9.83
CA VAL A 12 5.86 -10.22 10.30
C VAL A 12 6.71 -10.46 11.54
N ASP A 13 6.21 -11.23 12.50
CA ASP A 13 6.92 -11.56 13.74
C ASP A 13 8.22 -12.32 13.48
N THR A 14 8.19 -13.30 12.56
CA THR A 14 9.38 -14.07 12.14
C THR A 14 10.42 -13.15 11.51
N ILE A 15 9.98 -12.24 10.62
CA ILE A 15 10.86 -11.27 9.96
C ILE A 15 11.50 -10.35 11.00
N GLU A 16 10.73 -9.84 11.94
CA GLU A 16 11.20 -8.93 12.99
C GLU A 16 12.22 -9.61 13.91
N GLN A 17 11.94 -10.84 14.36
CA GLN A 17 12.87 -11.64 15.17
C GLN A 17 14.19 -11.90 14.44
N LEU A 18 14.13 -12.31 13.16
CA LEU A 18 15.31 -12.50 12.33
C LEU A 18 16.11 -11.20 12.21
N CYS A 19 15.43 -10.10 11.86
CA CYS A 19 16.06 -8.80 11.68
C CYS A 19 16.71 -8.28 12.96
N GLN A 20 16.08 -8.52 14.13
CA GLN A 20 16.65 -8.19 15.42
C GLN A 20 17.93 -8.99 15.69
N HIS A 21 17.90 -10.31 15.42
CA HIS A 21 19.05 -11.19 15.64
C HIS A 21 20.27 -10.80 14.78
N ILE A 22 20.06 -10.51 13.49
CA ILE A 22 21.15 -10.15 12.57
C ILE A 22 21.50 -8.65 12.60
N LYS A 23 20.86 -7.86 13.48
CA LYS A 23 20.99 -6.39 13.54
C LYS A 23 20.77 -5.73 12.18
N CYS A 24 19.70 -6.14 11.50
CA CYS A 24 19.34 -5.68 10.17
C CYS A 24 19.04 -4.16 10.17
N PRO A 25 19.54 -3.39 9.18
CA PRO A 25 19.15 -2.00 8.99
C PRO A 25 17.63 -1.82 8.91
N LYS A 26 17.13 -0.79 9.58
CA LYS A 26 15.69 -0.51 9.73
C LYS A 26 14.93 -0.48 8.41
N GLU A 27 15.54 0.07 7.37
CA GLU A 27 14.93 0.20 6.04
C GLU A 27 14.63 -1.16 5.40
N TYR A 28 15.51 -2.15 5.59
CA TYR A 28 15.32 -3.50 5.09
C TYR A 28 14.24 -4.25 5.88
N THR A 29 14.26 -4.13 7.21
CA THR A 29 13.20 -4.68 8.07
C THR A 29 11.84 -4.13 7.65
N GLN A 30 11.72 -2.80 7.48
CA GLN A 30 10.47 -2.16 7.07
C GLN A 30 9.95 -2.63 5.71
N LEU A 31 10.83 -2.73 4.71
CA LEU A 31 10.42 -3.22 3.39
C LEU A 31 9.97 -4.69 3.45
N ALA A 32 10.68 -5.53 4.21
CA ALA A 32 10.32 -6.95 4.36
C ALA A 32 8.97 -7.12 5.08
N THR A 33 8.74 -6.40 6.18
CA THR A 33 7.48 -6.48 6.92
C THR A 33 6.30 -5.92 6.13
N LEU A 34 6.47 -4.79 5.43
CA LEU A 34 5.44 -4.26 4.53
C LEU A 34 5.11 -5.23 3.40
N THR A 35 6.12 -5.88 2.82
CA THR A 35 5.92 -6.88 1.76
C THR A 35 5.09 -8.06 2.26
N SER A 36 5.51 -8.69 3.37
CA SER A 36 4.81 -9.82 3.96
C SER A 36 3.35 -9.47 4.30
N GLN A 37 3.15 -8.32 4.94
CA GLN A 37 1.84 -7.88 5.42
C GLN A 37 0.86 -7.57 4.28
N TRP A 38 1.32 -6.95 3.19
CA TRP A 38 0.42 -6.35 2.19
C TRP A 38 0.41 -7.04 0.83
N ARG A 39 1.29 -8.01 0.56
CA ARG A 39 1.34 -8.69 -0.75
C ARG A 39 0.01 -9.33 -1.15
N VAL A 40 -0.73 -9.91 -0.20
CA VAL A 40 -2.01 -10.60 -0.49
C VAL A 40 -3.07 -9.58 -0.91
N ILE A 41 -3.14 -8.45 -0.21
CA ILE A 41 -4.03 -7.35 -0.57
C ILE A 41 -3.65 -6.76 -1.93
N ALA A 42 -2.35 -6.61 -2.22
CA ALA A 42 -1.88 -6.11 -3.51
C ALA A 42 -2.21 -7.08 -4.66
N ASP A 43 -2.02 -8.38 -4.46
CA ASP A 43 -2.34 -9.44 -5.43
C ASP A 43 -3.84 -9.57 -5.70
N GLN A 44 -4.65 -9.32 -4.68
CA GLN A 44 -6.11 -9.46 -4.72
C GLN A 44 -6.82 -8.11 -4.68
N LEU A 45 -6.19 -7.05 -5.18
CA LEU A 45 -6.66 -5.66 -5.02
C LEU A 45 -8.14 -5.51 -5.39
N GLU A 46 -8.55 -6.03 -6.55
CA GLU A 46 -9.92 -5.95 -7.08
C GLU A 46 -10.96 -6.77 -6.29
N GLN A 47 -10.50 -7.70 -5.45
CA GLN A 47 -11.35 -8.51 -4.58
C GLN A 47 -11.51 -7.89 -3.18
N GLN A 48 -10.72 -6.86 -2.86
CA GLN A 48 -10.81 -6.16 -1.58
C GLN A 48 -11.95 -5.12 -1.58
N ASP A 49 -12.49 -4.85 -0.40
CA ASP A 49 -13.39 -3.72 -0.18
C ASP A 49 -12.62 -2.39 -0.19
N ALA A 50 -13.36 -1.28 -0.27
CA ALA A 50 -12.76 0.06 -0.37
C ALA A 50 -11.94 0.40 0.88
N GLU A 51 -12.39 -0.07 2.05
CA GLU A 51 -11.75 0.10 3.34
C GLU A 51 -10.39 -0.62 3.41
N GLY A 52 -10.30 -1.87 2.97
CA GLY A 52 -9.07 -2.66 2.92
C GLY A 52 -8.02 -2.04 2.00
N VAL A 53 -8.46 -1.53 0.85
CA VAL A 53 -7.60 -0.84 -0.12
C VAL A 53 -7.12 0.50 0.43
N LEU A 54 -8.01 1.26 1.07
CA LEU A 54 -7.63 2.50 1.74
C LEU A 54 -6.65 2.24 2.89
N ALA A 55 -6.85 1.17 3.66
CA ALA A 55 -5.94 0.75 4.70
C ALA A 55 -4.55 0.42 4.14
N PHE A 56 -4.48 -0.28 3.00
CA PHE A 56 -3.23 -0.54 2.28
C PHE A 56 -2.49 0.75 1.94
N PHE A 57 -3.14 1.72 1.28
CA PHE A 57 -2.49 2.98 0.91
C PHE A 57 -2.03 3.80 2.12
N ASN A 58 -2.81 3.80 3.21
CA ASN A 58 -2.46 4.51 4.44
C ASN A 58 -1.28 3.84 5.15
N ARG A 59 -1.29 2.51 5.30
CA ARG A 59 -0.28 1.75 6.06
C ARG A 59 1.05 1.62 5.34
N THR A 60 1.04 1.66 4.01
CA THR A 60 2.26 1.70 3.20
C THR A 60 2.84 3.11 3.04
N ASP A 61 2.15 4.14 3.56
CA ASP A 61 2.47 5.57 3.36
C ASP A 61 2.55 5.96 1.87
N ALA A 62 1.78 5.31 1.00
CA ALA A 62 1.91 5.40 -0.45
C ALA A 62 1.85 6.84 -1.01
N LEU A 63 1.02 7.69 -0.41
CA LEU A 63 0.83 9.07 -0.85
C LEU A 63 1.91 10.03 -0.31
N ARG A 64 2.61 9.65 0.76
CA ARG A 64 3.54 10.52 1.50
C ARG A 64 5.00 10.15 1.30
N ARG A 65 5.33 8.86 1.20
CA ARG A 65 6.70 8.34 1.06
C ARG A 65 6.88 7.61 -0.26
N LYS A 66 6.88 8.38 -1.35
CA LYS A 66 6.91 7.88 -2.74
C LYS A 66 8.02 6.86 -2.97
N GLU A 67 9.26 7.16 -2.59
CA GLU A 67 10.41 6.29 -2.85
C GLU A 67 10.27 4.89 -2.21
N ARG A 68 9.85 4.82 -0.94
CA ARG A 68 9.64 3.52 -0.26
C ARG A 68 8.47 2.75 -0.86
N PHE A 69 7.43 3.45 -1.28
CA PHE A 69 6.30 2.82 -1.96
C PHE A 69 6.69 2.27 -3.34
N GLU A 70 7.51 2.99 -4.11
CA GLU A 70 8.06 2.48 -5.38
C GLU A 70 8.94 1.23 -5.16
N GLN A 71 9.73 1.20 -4.09
CA GLN A 71 10.47 -0.01 -3.72
C GLN A 71 9.55 -1.19 -3.39
N LEU A 72 8.41 -0.94 -2.72
CA LEU A 72 7.39 -1.95 -2.44
C LEU A 72 6.72 -2.45 -3.73
N LEU A 73 6.36 -1.55 -4.65
CA LEU A 73 5.80 -1.93 -5.97
C LEU A 73 6.81 -2.76 -6.78
N ALA A 74 8.09 -2.38 -6.78
CA ALA A 74 9.13 -3.17 -7.44
C ALA A 74 9.26 -4.58 -6.86
N ILE A 75 9.08 -4.73 -5.54
CA ILE A 75 9.03 -6.05 -4.89
C ILE A 75 7.80 -6.84 -5.36
N PHE A 76 6.62 -6.21 -5.41
CA PHE A 76 5.39 -6.85 -5.90
C PHE A 76 5.53 -7.33 -7.35
N VAL A 77 6.12 -6.53 -8.24
CA VAL A 77 6.43 -6.95 -9.63
C VAL A 77 7.31 -8.20 -9.65
N LEU A 78 8.35 -8.26 -8.80
CA LEU A 78 9.22 -9.45 -8.70
C LEU A 78 8.51 -10.69 -8.14
N LEU A 79 7.41 -10.49 -7.41
CA LEU A 79 6.54 -11.56 -6.90
C LEU A 79 5.44 -11.94 -7.90
N GLY A 80 5.38 -11.32 -9.08
CA GLY A 80 4.37 -11.59 -10.11
C GLY A 80 3.04 -10.89 -9.89
N ILE A 81 2.99 -9.87 -9.02
CA ILE A 81 1.78 -9.10 -8.74
C ILE A 81 1.64 -7.97 -9.76
N GLU A 82 0.45 -7.82 -10.33
CA GLU A 82 0.09 -6.73 -11.23
C GLU A 82 -0.05 -5.40 -10.48
N VAL A 83 0.84 -4.45 -10.74
CA VAL A 83 0.92 -3.19 -9.97
C VAL A 83 0.31 -1.97 -10.67
N GLU A 84 -0.08 -2.07 -11.95
CA GLU A 84 -0.64 -0.93 -12.68
C GLU A 84 -1.95 -0.41 -12.08
N PRO A 85 -2.91 -1.26 -11.66
CA PRO A 85 -4.10 -0.79 -10.95
C PRO A 85 -3.76 -0.04 -9.65
N ILE A 86 -2.74 -0.51 -8.92
CA ILE A 86 -2.26 0.12 -7.68
C ILE A 86 -1.71 1.52 -7.97
N LYS A 87 -0.91 1.68 -9.04
CA LYS A 87 -0.34 2.97 -9.45
C LYS A 87 -1.41 3.96 -9.87
N GLN A 88 -2.35 3.53 -10.71
CA GLN A 88 -3.46 4.37 -11.17
C GLN A 88 -4.29 4.89 -10.00
N LEU A 89 -4.64 3.99 -9.07
CA LEU A 89 -5.44 4.35 -7.90
C LEU A 89 -4.66 5.27 -6.95
N ARG A 90 -3.36 5.04 -6.74
CA ARG A 90 -2.49 5.97 -5.99
C ARG A 90 -2.54 7.37 -6.60
N ASP A 91 -2.43 7.48 -7.92
CA ASP A 91 -2.38 8.77 -8.60
C ASP A 91 -3.71 9.52 -8.49
N GLN A 92 -4.84 8.83 -8.64
CA GLN A 92 -6.18 9.38 -8.40
C GLN A 92 -6.38 9.86 -6.95
N LEU A 93 -5.89 9.08 -5.98
CA LEU A 93 -5.95 9.46 -4.55
C LEU A 93 -5.01 10.63 -4.24
N GLY A 94 -3.89 10.74 -4.93
CA GLY A 94 -2.93 11.84 -4.80
C GLY A 94 -3.39 13.15 -5.44
N SER A 95 -4.32 13.10 -6.38
CA SER A 95 -4.88 14.27 -7.08
C SER A 95 -6.15 14.85 -6.45
N ILE A 96 -6.51 14.43 -5.23
CA ILE A 96 -7.67 14.98 -4.52
C ILE A 96 -7.47 16.48 -4.29
N ASP A 97 -8.38 17.30 -4.84
CA ASP A 97 -8.44 18.72 -4.52
C ASP A 97 -9.01 18.90 -3.11
N ILE A 98 -8.12 19.07 -2.14
CA ILE A 98 -8.49 19.30 -0.74
C ILE A 98 -9.17 20.66 -0.57
N ALA A 99 -8.87 21.65 -1.43
CA ALA A 99 -9.41 22.99 -1.30
C ALA A 99 -10.92 23.05 -1.58
N SER A 100 -11.43 22.13 -2.40
CA SER A 100 -12.85 22.01 -2.75
C SER A 100 -13.68 21.22 -1.73
N LEU A 101 -13.07 20.63 -0.70
CA LEU A 101 -13.76 19.80 0.29
C LEU A 101 -14.42 20.63 1.38
N ASP A 102 -15.48 20.08 1.99
CA ASP A 102 -16.08 20.64 3.19
C ASP A 102 -15.04 20.72 4.33
N LYS A 103 -14.86 21.93 4.84
CA LYS A 103 -13.86 22.26 5.86
C LYS A 103 -14.39 22.06 7.28
N SER A 104 -15.69 21.82 7.46
CA SER A 104 -16.31 21.58 8.77
C SER A 104 -15.69 20.36 9.48
N ASN A 105 -15.37 19.31 8.72
CA ASN A 105 -14.60 18.15 9.17
C ASN A 105 -13.72 17.63 8.02
N ILE A 106 -12.60 18.32 7.78
CA ILE A 106 -11.72 18.05 6.66
C ILE A 106 -11.15 16.61 6.66
N ALA A 107 -10.89 16.03 7.83
CA ALA A 107 -10.37 14.68 7.95
C ALA A 107 -11.38 13.64 7.44
N LYS A 108 -12.65 13.77 7.87
CA LYS A 108 -13.73 12.91 7.40
C LYS A 108 -14.01 13.13 5.91
N ALA A 109 -14.04 14.38 5.45
CA ALA A 109 -14.26 14.69 4.04
C ALA A 109 -13.19 14.08 3.12
N ILE A 110 -11.91 14.12 3.52
CA ILE A 110 -10.82 13.47 2.78
C ILE A 110 -11.02 11.95 2.77
N GLN A 111 -11.35 11.35 3.91
CA GLN A 111 -11.56 9.91 4.01
C GLN A 111 -12.73 9.43 3.13
N ASP A 112 -13.89 10.08 3.23
CA ASP A 112 -15.07 9.77 2.44
C ASP A 112 -14.79 9.93 0.93
N LYS A 113 -14.03 10.98 0.55
CA LYS A 113 -13.63 11.18 -0.84
C LYS A 113 -12.71 10.08 -1.35
N LYS A 114 -11.75 9.62 -0.55
CA LYS A 114 -10.87 8.50 -0.91
C LYS A 114 -11.65 7.20 -1.11
N LEU A 115 -12.58 6.88 -0.20
CA LEU A 115 -13.44 5.70 -0.32
C LEU A 115 -14.29 5.76 -1.59
N SER A 116 -14.86 6.93 -1.90
CA SER A 116 -15.61 7.15 -3.13
C SER A 116 -14.77 6.93 -4.39
N ILE A 117 -13.51 7.41 -4.42
CA ILE A 117 -12.59 7.19 -5.56
C ILE A 117 -12.31 5.69 -5.74
N ILE A 118 -12.02 4.97 -4.66
CA ILE A 118 -11.74 3.52 -4.71
C ILE A 118 -12.96 2.75 -5.21
N ALA A 119 -14.15 3.06 -4.70
CA ALA A 119 -15.39 2.41 -5.15
C ALA A 119 -15.68 2.68 -6.63
N LEU A 120 -15.46 3.92 -7.10
CA LEU A 120 -15.63 4.29 -8.51
C LEU A 120 -14.63 3.59 -9.42
N PHE A 121 -13.37 3.45 -8.97
CA PHE A 121 -12.33 2.75 -9.71
C PHE A 121 -12.79 1.32 -10.06
N TYR A 122 -13.29 0.56 -9.08
CA TYR A 122 -13.78 -0.80 -9.31
C TYR A 122 -15.07 -0.91 -10.13
N ASN A 123 -15.93 0.11 -10.10
CA ASN A 123 -17.11 0.13 -10.95
C ASN A 123 -16.78 0.45 -12.41
N SER A 124 -15.60 1.03 -12.69
CA SER A 124 -15.15 1.36 -14.04
C SER A 124 -14.31 0.26 -14.71
N THR A 125 -13.76 -0.67 -13.93
CA THR A 125 -12.94 -1.80 -14.40
C THR A 125 -13.71 -3.12 -14.51
N LYS A 126 -14.98 -3.18 -14.08
CA LYS A 126 -15.91 -4.30 -14.31
C LYS A 126 -16.72 -4.09 -15.58
#